data_AF-A0A6A5UDI5-F1
#
_entry.id   AF-A0A6A5UDI5-F1
#
_cell.length_a   1.000
_cell.length_b   1.000
_cell.length_c   1.000
_cell.angle_alpha   90.00
_cell.angle_beta   90.00
_cell.angle_gamma   90.00
#
_symmetry.space_group_name_H-M   'P 1'
#
loop_
_entity.id
_entity.type
_entity.pdbx_description
1 polymer ?
#
loop_
_entity_poly.entity_id
_entity_poly.type
_entity_poly.pdbx_seq_one_letter_code
_entity_poly.pdbx_strand_id
1 'polypeptide(L)'
;MGMMTIHKADDFRGYSPSLVKCLALLKGIPDASEIEQLRLKYGCTCGRCVGGFLSPRMHLSLRRESASCSDYLEDFLGVGPEFFLNPPIPGGVGSQHVPNSIKRQMMGDISLCLGYRDLLLTFMKLSEEEVVPNATNFLARAELASSGRQCNGIEEEEEEDGERDALPECRNDLEYGFVSRMCGYETVSLVGTNFGAESLFDY
;
A
#
# COMPACT_ATOMS: atom_id res chain seq x y z
N MET A 1 13.48 17.23 -29.52
CA MET A 1 13.58 15.84 -29.00
C MET A 1 13.64 15.93 -27.48
N GLY A 2 12.56 15.61 -26.79
CA GLY A 2 12.57 15.55 -25.32
C GLY A 2 13.24 14.27 -24.85
N MET A 3 14.20 14.38 -23.92
CA MET A 3 14.74 13.20 -23.24
C MET A 3 13.63 12.53 -22.45
N MET A 4 13.35 11.27 -22.78
CA MET A 4 12.44 10.43 -22.00
C MET A 4 13.22 9.92 -20.78
N THR A 5 12.90 10.44 -19.60
CA THR A 5 13.48 9.98 -18.34
C THR A 5 12.79 8.68 -17.93
N ILE A 6 13.53 7.57 -17.90
CA ILE A 6 13.03 6.29 -17.38
C ILE A 6 13.18 6.32 -15.86
N HIS A 7 12.06 6.36 -15.15
CA HIS A 7 12.03 6.20 -13.69
C HIS A 7 12.14 4.72 -13.36
N LYS A 8 13.24 4.32 -12.71
CA LYS A 8 13.46 2.94 -12.26
C LYS A 8 13.11 2.81 -10.79
N ALA A 9 12.00 2.12 -10.51
CA ALA A 9 11.57 1.80 -9.14
C ALA A 9 12.50 0.77 -8.48
N ASP A 10 12.57 0.80 -7.15
CA ASP A 10 13.25 -0.20 -6.30
C ASP A 10 14.74 -0.46 -6.61
N ASP A 11 15.46 0.50 -7.19
CA ASP A 11 16.90 0.35 -7.48
C ASP A 11 17.80 1.08 -6.47
N PHE A 12 17.22 1.75 -5.48
CA PHE A 12 18.00 2.41 -4.43
C PHE A 12 18.67 1.38 -3.51
N ARG A 13 20.00 1.28 -3.63
CA ARG A 13 20.84 0.35 -2.83
C ARG A 13 21.07 0.82 -1.39
N GLY A 14 20.52 1.97 -1.03
CA GLY A 14 20.72 2.59 0.28
C GLY A 14 21.94 3.49 0.36
N TYR A 15 21.96 4.32 1.38
CA TYR A 15 23.11 5.15 1.72
C TYR A 15 24.29 4.31 2.22
N SER A 16 25.50 4.85 2.04
CA SER A 16 26.71 4.18 2.54
C SER A 16 26.70 4.10 4.08
N PRO A 17 27.41 3.12 4.68
CA PRO A 17 27.48 2.99 6.14
C PRO A 17 27.96 4.27 6.85
N SER A 18 28.92 4.98 6.26
CA SER A 18 29.39 6.26 6.78
C SER A 18 28.30 7.32 6.80
N LEU A 19 27.49 7.40 5.74
CA LEU A 19 26.39 8.35 5.66
C LEU A 19 25.26 7.99 6.63
N VAL A 20 24.95 6.69 6.78
CA VAL A 20 24.00 6.19 7.79
C VAL A 20 24.45 6.61 9.19
N LYS A 21 25.74 6.47 9.51
CA LYS A 21 26.30 6.92 10.80
C LYS A 21 26.18 8.44 10.99
N CYS A 22 26.46 9.23 9.95
CA CYS A 22 26.26 10.68 10.01
C CYS A 22 24.79 11.05 10.24
N LEU A 23 23.86 10.40 9.54
CA LEU A 23 22.42 10.63 9.73
C LEU A 23 21.96 10.23 11.13
N ALA A 24 22.47 9.14 11.69
CA ALA A 24 22.18 8.71 13.05
C ALA A 24 22.61 9.76 14.08
N LEU A 25 23.82 10.32 13.91
CA LEU A 25 24.32 11.42 14.76
C LEU A 25 23.47 12.69 14.62
N LEU A 26 23.13 13.08 13.40
CA LEU A 26 22.29 14.27 13.14
C LEU A 26 20.89 14.14 13.72
N LYS A 27 20.35 12.92 13.80
CA LYS A 27 19.05 12.63 14.41
C LYS A 27 19.11 12.41 15.93
N GLY A 28 20.30 12.47 16.54
CA GLY A 28 20.46 12.25 17.98
C GLY A 28 20.29 10.79 18.42
N ILE A 29 20.49 9.83 17.51
CA ILE A 29 20.38 8.39 17.76
C ILE A 29 21.70 7.66 17.42
N PRO A 30 22.81 7.95 18.14
CA PRO A 30 24.13 7.39 17.82
C PRO A 30 24.17 5.85 17.85
N ASP A 31 23.36 5.23 18.72
CA ASP A 31 23.24 3.78 18.91
C ASP A 31 21.95 3.23 18.28
N ALA A 32 21.69 3.62 17.03
CA ALA A 32 20.51 3.20 16.28
C ALA A 32 20.38 1.66 16.23
N SER A 33 19.20 1.15 16.58
CA SER A 33 18.82 -0.26 16.41
C SER A 33 18.89 -0.69 14.95
N GLU A 34 18.87 -2.00 14.68
CA GLU A 34 18.92 -2.52 13.31
C GLU A 34 17.82 -1.92 12.41
N ILE A 35 16.59 -1.83 12.93
CA ILE A 35 15.45 -1.24 12.21
C ILE A 35 15.68 0.25 11.93
N GLU A 36 16.24 0.99 12.88
CA GLU A 36 16.58 2.41 12.67
C GLU A 36 17.69 2.56 11.64
N GLN A 37 18.70 1.70 11.66
CA GLN A 37 19.76 1.70 10.64
C GLN A 37 19.20 1.39 9.25
N LEU A 38 18.25 0.45 9.13
CA LEU A 38 17.56 0.17 7.87
C LEU A 38 16.73 1.37 7.39
N ARG A 39 16.02 2.05 8.30
CA ARG A 39 15.29 3.30 8.00
C ARG A 39 16.23 4.43 7.56
N LEU A 40 17.40 4.56 8.17
CA LEU A 40 18.39 5.56 7.77
C LEU A 40 19.06 5.19 6.45
N LYS A 41 19.32 3.90 6.21
CA LYS A 41 19.97 3.41 5.00
C LYS A 41 19.07 3.50 3.79
N TYR A 42 17.81 3.10 3.92
CA TYR A 42 16.90 2.92 2.80
C TYR A 42 15.70 3.87 2.84
N GLY A 43 15.45 4.56 3.94
CA GLY A 43 14.38 5.56 4.06
C GLY A 43 14.75 6.91 3.48
N CYS A 44 13.81 7.86 3.57
CA CYS A 44 14.03 9.21 3.07
C CYS A 44 14.50 10.13 4.20
N THR A 45 15.25 11.16 3.81
CA THR A 45 15.71 12.24 4.71
C THR A 45 14.83 13.48 4.66
N CYS A 46 13.71 13.47 3.91
CA CYS A 46 12.83 14.64 3.75
C CYS A 46 12.07 15.06 5.02
N GLY A 47 12.06 14.22 6.06
CA GLY A 47 11.40 14.49 7.34
C GLY A 47 9.86 14.39 7.32
N ARG A 48 9.25 14.15 6.15
CA ARG A 48 7.79 14.07 5.96
C ARG A 48 7.26 12.65 5.73
N CYS A 49 8.13 11.66 5.61
CA CYS A 49 7.70 10.27 5.46
C CYS A 49 7.19 9.69 6.77
N VAL A 50 6.01 9.11 6.76
CA VAL A 50 5.48 8.27 7.84
C VAL A 50 6.45 7.11 8.10
N GLY A 51 6.85 6.93 9.36
CA GLY A 51 7.86 5.94 9.76
C GLY A 51 9.26 6.16 9.16
N GLY A 52 9.50 7.28 8.46
CA GLY A 52 10.74 7.57 7.73
C GLY A 52 10.83 6.89 6.36
N PHE A 53 9.81 6.18 5.91
CA PHE A 53 9.84 5.46 4.63
C PHE A 53 8.58 5.58 3.77
N LEU A 54 7.39 5.74 4.34
CA LEU A 54 6.17 5.89 3.55
C LEU A 54 5.97 7.37 3.20
N SER A 55 6.10 7.74 1.92
CA SER A 55 6.03 9.15 1.51
C SER A 55 4.60 9.71 1.57
N PRO A 56 4.43 11.06 1.65
CA PRO A 56 3.11 11.67 1.61
C PRO A 56 2.29 11.27 0.39
N ARG A 57 2.92 11.20 -0.80
CA ARG A 57 2.24 10.82 -2.04
C ARG A 57 1.82 9.34 -2.04
N MET A 58 2.70 8.44 -1.62
CA MET A 58 2.33 7.01 -1.48
C MET A 58 1.22 6.82 -0.46
N HIS A 59 1.28 7.56 0.64
CA HIS A 59 0.30 7.52 1.70
C HIS A 59 -1.09 7.97 1.23
N LEU A 60 -1.17 9.09 0.50
CA LEU A 60 -2.41 9.53 -0.13
C LEU A 60 -2.92 8.50 -1.14
N SER A 61 -2.04 7.94 -1.99
CA SER A 61 -2.41 6.89 -2.94
C SER A 61 -2.98 5.66 -2.22
N LEU A 62 -2.35 5.19 -1.14
CA LEU A 62 -2.87 4.06 -0.36
C LEU A 62 -4.25 4.34 0.25
N ARG A 63 -4.47 5.55 0.77
CA ARG A 63 -5.77 5.98 1.30
C ARG A 63 -6.85 5.93 0.21
N ARG A 64 -6.59 6.52 -0.95
CA ARG A 64 -7.53 6.57 -2.09
C ARG A 64 -7.85 5.18 -2.63
N GLU A 65 -6.83 4.35 -2.85
CA GLU A 65 -7.01 2.98 -3.30
C GLU A 65 -7.82 2.16 -2.29
N SER A 66 -7.57 2.35 -0.99
CA SER A 66 -8.32 1.64 0.06
C SER A 66 -9.79 2.07 0.11
N ALA A 67 -10.07 3.37 0.00
CA ALA A 67 -11.42 3.93 -0.03
C ALA A 67 -12.20 3.42 -1.25
N SER A 68 -11.62 3.61 -2.43
CA SER A 68 -12.23 3.15 -3.68
C SER A 68 -12.52 1.65 -3.62
N CYS A 69 -11.57 0.83 -3.17
CA CYS A 69 -11.78 -0.61 -3.02
C CYS A 69 -12.86 -0.97 -1.99
N SER A 70 -12.95 -0.25 -0.86
CA SER A 70 -13.97 -0.54 0.16
C SER A 70 -15.37 -0.18 -0.32
N ASP A 71 -15.52 0.95 -1.01
CA ASP A 71 -16.81 1.43 -1.51
C ASP A 71 -17.34 0.50 -2.59
N TYR A 72 -16.47 0.11 -3.54
CA TYR A 72 -16.81 -0.93 -4.52
C TYR A 72 -17.26 -2.22 -3.83
N LEU A 73 -16.51 -2.73 -2.83
CA LEU A 73 -16.92 -3.94 -2.13
C LEU A 73 -18.27 -3.78 -1.42
N GLU A 74 -18.56 -2.62 -0.85
CA GLU A 74 -19.84 -2.33 -0.19
C GLU A 74 -21.02 -2.38 -1.17
N ASP A 75 -20.89 -1.76 -2.34
CA ASP A 75 -21.91 -1.80 -3.39
C ASP A 75 -22.19 -3.23 -3.87
N PHE A 76 -21.15 -4.07 -4.00
CA PHE A 76 -21.31 -5.42 -4.52
C PHE A 76 -21.72 -6.47 -3.47
N LEU A 77 -21.54 -6.19 -2.18
CA LEU A 77 -22.07 -7.04 -1.11
C LEU A 77 -23.59 -7.19 -1.19
N GLY A 78 -24.31 -6.21 -1.77
CA GLY A 78 -25.75 -6.27 -2.01
C GLY A 78 -26.18 -7.07 -3.24
N VAL A 79 -25.29 -7.24 -4.24
CA VAL A 79 -25.58 -7.91 -5.52
C VAL A 79 -25.22 -9.40 -5.47
N GLY A 80 -24.32 -9.76 -4.57
CA GLY A 80 -23.92 -11.13 -4.30
C GLY A 80 -22.53 -11.49 -4.84
N PRO A 81 -21.99 -12.64 -4.41
CA PRO A 81 -20.58 -12.99 -4.56
C PRO A 81 -20.07 -13.23 -5.99
N GLU A 82 -20.96 -13.34 -6.97
CA GLU A 82 -20.62 -13.63 -8.37
C GLU A 82 -19.69 -12.56 -9.00
N PHE A 83 -19.67 -11.36 -8.40
CA PHE A 83 -18.77 -10.25 -8.71
C PHE A 83 -17.28 -10.63 -8.74
N PHE A 84 -16.82 -11.56 -7.88
CA PHE A 84 -15.39 -11.92 -7.81
C PHE A 84 -14.88 -12.72 -9.03
N LEU A 85 -15.76 -13.32 -9.85
CA LEU A 85 -15.37 -14.02 -11.07
C LEU A 85 -15.50 -13.15 -12.33
N ASN A 86 -16.54 -12.32 -12.37
CA ASN A 86 -16.85 -11.45 -13.50
C ASN A 86 -16.90 -10.01 -13.01
N PRO A 87 -15.77 -9.42 -12.61
CA PRO A 87 -15.76 -8.01 -12.27
C PRO A 87 -16.25 -7.22 -13.49
N PRO A 88 -17.17 -6.26 -13.33
CA PRO A 88 -17.70 -5.43 -14.41
C PRO A 88 -16.60 -4.60 -15.09
N ILE A 89 -15.43 -4.52 -14.47
CA ILE A 89 -14.21 -3.87 -15.00
C ILE A 89 -13.11 -4.94 -15.10
N PRO A 90 -12.49 -5.14 -16.29
CA PRO A 90 -11.31 -5.99 -16.44
C PRO A 90 -10.19 -5.50 -15.48
N GLY A 91 -9.76 -6.36 -14.56
CA GLY A 91 -8.78 -6.00 -13.53
C GLY A 91 -9.35 -5.83 -12.11
N GLY A 92 -10.68 -5.93 -11.94
CA GLY A 92 -11.39 -6.14 -10.66
C GLY A 92 -10.76 -5.46 -9.44
N VAL A 93 -11.07 -4.16 -9.30
CA VAL A 93 -10.51 -3.21 -8.32
C VAL A 93 -10.20 -3.86 -6.97
N GLY A 94 -8.93 -3.81 -6.57
CA GLY A 94 -8.43 -4.28 -5.28
C GLY A 94 -8.17 -5.79 -5.16
N SER A 95 -8.89 -6.63 -5.90
CA SER A 95 -8.81 -8.09 -5.71
C SER A 95 -7.70 -8.76 -6.53
N GLN A 96 -7.04 -8.08 -7.47
CA GLN A 96 -6.06 -8.68 -8.38
C GLN A 96 -4.89 -9.38 -7.65
N HIS A 97 -4.59 -8.94 -6.42
CA HIS A 97 -3.55 -9.51 -5.58
C HIS A 97 -4.05 -10.62 -4.65
N VAL A 98 -5.36 -10.79 -4.51
CA VAL A 98 -5.96 -11.85 -3.71
C VAL A 98 -5.81 -13.19 -4.44
N PRO A 99 -5.27 -14.25 -3.80
CA PRO A 99 -5.13 -15.55 -4.45
C PRO A 99 -6.47 -16.11 -4.96
N ASN A 100 -6.48 -16.74 -6.13
CA ASN A 100 -7.71 -17.30 -6.73
C ASN A 100 -8.45 -18.28 -5.81
N SER A 101 -7.74 -19.01 -4.94
CA SER A 101 -8.35 -19.86 -3.91
C SER A 101 -9.18 -19.07 -2.90
N ILE A 102 -8.70 -17.90 -2.49
CA ILE A 102 -9.39 -16.99 -1.57
C ILE A 102 -10.54 -16.29 -2.29
N LYS A 103 -10.36 -15.84 -3.54
CA LYS A 103 -11.46 -15.28 -4.34
C LYS A 103 -12.64 -16.26 -4.43
N ARG A 104 -12.36 -17.55 -4.69
CA ARG A 104 -13.39 -18.60 -4.71
C ARG A 104 -14.07 -18.82 -3.35
N GLN A 105 -13.36 -18.63 -2.23
CA GLN A 105 -13.96 -18.71 -0.89
C GLN A 105 -14.84 -17.50 -0.61
N MET A 106 -14.37 -16.30 -0.97
CA MET A 106 -15.15 -15.06 -0.88
C MET A 106 -16.48 -15.19 -1.62
N MET A 107 -16.49 -15.92 -2.75
CA MET A 107 -17.75 -16.17 -3.46
C MET A 107 -18.80 -16.98 -2.67
N GLY A 108 -18.38 -17.78 -1.70
CA GLY A 108 -19.31 -18.58 -0.88
C GLY A 108 -19.55 -17.96 0.49
N ASP A 109 -18.78 -16.94 0.85
CA ASP A 109 -18.66 -16.47 2.23
C ASP A 109 -18.68 -14.93 2.28
N ILE A 110 -19.87 -14.40 2.56
CA ILE A 110 -20.08 -12.97 2.77
C ILE A 110 -19.26 -12.43 3.95
N SER A 111 -18.97 -13.26 4.96
CA SER A 111 -18.18 -12.84 6.12
C SER A 111 -16.72 -12.60 5.73
N LEU A 112 -16.18 -13.39 4.81
CA LEU A 112 -14.84 -13.20 4.28
C LEU A 112 -14.75 -11.92 3.43
N CYS A 113 -15.80 -11.59 2.68
CA CYS A 113 -15.90 -10.35 1.92
C CYS A 113 -15.95 -9.13 2.86
N LEU A 114 -16.79 -9.19 3.89
CA LEU A 114 -16.88 -8.15 4.93
C LEU A 114 -15.54 -7.97 5.64
N GLY A 115 -14.86 -9.06 6.01
CA GLY A 115 -13.54 -9.00 6.63
C GLY A 115 -12.49 -8.35 5.74
N TYR A 116 -12.53 -8.59 4.43
CA TYR A 116 -11.62 -7.95 3.48
C TYR A 116 -11.91 -6.45 3.30
N ARG A 117 -13.18 -6.05 3.22
CA ARG A 117 -13.58 -4.64 3.25
C ARG A 117 -13.14 -3.96 4.55
N ASP A 118 -13.37 -4.60 5.70
CA ASP A 118 -12.99 -4.06 7.01
C ASP A 118 -11.47 -3.89 7.15
N LEU A 119 -10.69 -4.76 6.49
CA LEU A 119 -9.24 -4.61 6.37
C LEU A 119 -8.87 -3.34 5.58
N LEU A 120 -9.52 -3.06 4.45
CA LEU A 120 -9.30 -1.83 3.67
C LEU A 120 -9.68 -0.57 4.44
N LEU A 121 -10.83 -0.58 5.14
CA LEU A 121 -11.23 0.51 6.02
C LEU A 121 -10.22 0.74 7.16
N THR A 122 -9.59 -0.33 7.66
CA THR A 122 -8.54 -0.21 8.67
C THR A 122 -7.27 0.41 8.08
N PHE A 123 -6.91 0.09 6.83
CA PHE A 123 -5.82 0.79 6.11
C PHE A 123 -6.09 2.29 6.03
N MET A 124 -7.29 2.69 5.64
CA MET A 124 -7.67 4.11 5.54
C MET A 124 -7.47 4.84 6.86
N LYS A 125 -7.99 4.29 7.96
CA LYS A 125 -7.88 4.90 9.30
C LYS A 125 -6.43 5.03 9.75
N LEU A 126 -5.62 3.99 9.54
CA LEU A 126 -4.19 4.05 9.84
C LEU A 126 -3.50 5.13 9.00
N SER A 127 -3.91 5.30 7.74
CA SER A 127 -3.42 6.40 6.91
C SER A 127 -3.87 7.77 7.45
N GLU A 128 -5.14 8.00 7.76
CA GLU A 128 -5.59 9.29 8.32
C GLU A 128 -4.83 9.69 9.60
N GLU A 129 -4.44 8.71 10.41
CA GLU A 129 -3.67 8.91 11.64
C GLU A 129 -2.14 9.04 11.41
N GLU A 130 -1.69 9.02 10.16
CA GLU A 130 -0.27 9.02 9.77
C GLU A 130 0.53 7.87 10.43
N VAL A 131 -0.11 6.71 10.59
CA VAL A 131 0.46 5.52 11.19
C VAL A 131 0.92 4.54 10.12
N VAL A 132 2.08 3.92 10.32
CA VAL A 132 2.60 2.88 9.40
C VAL A 132 1.60 1.72 9.33
N PRO A 133 1.09 1.34 8.16
CA PRO A 133 0.21 0.19 8.02
C PRO A 133 1.02 -1.10 8.07
N ASN A 134 1.17 -1.68 9.27
CA ASN A 134 1.87 -2.96 9.49
C ASN A 134 1.03 -3.88 10.38
N ALA A 135 1.36 -5.18 10.41
CA ALA A 135 0.58 -6.18 11.14
C ALA A 135 0.31 -5.81 12.62
N THR A 136 1.28 -5.21 13.31
CA THR A 136 1.11 -4.77 14.71
C THR A 136 0.04 -3.69 14.84
N ASN A 137 0.12 -2.65 14.01
CA ASN A 137 -0.84 -1.54 14.03
C ASN A 137 -2.23 -1.99 13.55
N PHE A 138 -2.29 -2.93 12.60
CA PHE A 138 -3.53 -3.57 12.17
C PHE A 138 -4.22 -4.31 13.31
N LEU A 139 -3.51 -5.22 13.97
CA LEU A 139 -4.08 -6.05 15.03
C LEU A 139 -4.56 -5.18 16.20
N ALA A 140 -3.78 -4.17 16.58
CA ALA A 140 -4.18 -3.22 17.63
C ALA A 140 -5.50 -2.50 17.31
N ARG A 141 -5.78 -2.21 16.02
CA ARG A 141 -7.00 -1.52 15.59
C ARG A 141 -8.18 -2.46 15.36
N ALA A 142 -7.92 -3.66 14.85
CA ALA A 142 -8.92 -4.70 14.65
C ALA A 142 -9.55 -5.16 15.98
N GLU A 143 -8.75 -5.24 17.04
CA GLU A 143 -9.24 -5.53 18.40
C GLU A 143 -10.24 -4.46 18.88
N LEU A 144 -9.99 -3.18 18.57
CA LEU A 144 -10.87 -2.07 18.94
C LEU A 144 -12.18 -2.05 18.12
N ALA A 145 -12.13 -2.41 16.84
CA ALA A 145 -13.29 -2.41 15.94
C ALA A 145 -14.34 -3.48 16.27
N SER A 146 -13.95 -4.54 16.98
CA SER A 146 -14.86 -5.60 17.44
C SER A 146 -15.90 -5.14 18.48
N SER A 147 -15.79 -3.91 19.00
CA SER A 147 -16.59 -3.39 20.12
C SER A 147 -17.68 -2.37 19.77
N GLY A 148 -17.87 -1.99 18.50
CA GLY A 148 -18.90 -1.00 18.16
C GLY A 148 -19.04 -0.78 16.66
N ARG A 149 -20.04 -1.43 16.06
CA ARG A 149 -20.30 -1.38 14.62
C ARG A 149 -21.17 -0.16 14.30
N GLN A 150 -20.54 0.94 13.91
CA GLN A 150 -21.23 2.04 13.25
C GLN A 150 -20.34 2.57 12.13
N CYS A 151 -20.71 2.22 10.89
CA CYS A 151 -20.18 2.85 9.70
C CYS A 151 -21.02 4.11 9.49
N ASN A 152 -20.48 5.27 9.82
CA ASN A 152 -20.98 6.49 9.20
C ASN A 152 -20.43 6.48 7.78
N GLY A 153 -21.29 6.66 6.78
CA GLY A 153 -20.88 6.73 5.38
C GLY A 153 -19.73 7.72 5.26
N ILE A 154 -18.65 7.28 4.62
CA ILE A 154 -17.55 8.16 4.27
C ILE A 154 -18.14 9.11 3.24
N GLU A 155 -18.13 10.41 3.54
CA GLU A 155 -18.57 11.42 2.59
C GLU A 155 -17.64 11.35 1.38
N GLU A 156 -18.21 11.08 0.20
CA GLU A 156 -17.51 11.11 -1.08
C GLU A 156 -16.99 12.53 -1.30
N GLU A 157 -15.74 12.81 -0.92
CA GLU A 157 -15.06 14.03 -1.31
C GLU A 157 -14.69 13.91 -2.80
N GLU A 158 -15.31 14.72 -3.66
CA GLU A 158 -14.96 14.83 -5.08
C GLU A 158 -13.45 15.08 -5.23
N GLU A 159 -12.75 14.13 -5.85
CA GLU A 159 -11.29 14.14 -5.99
C GLU A 159 -10.81 15.28 -6.89
N GLU A 160 -10.07 16.24 -6.33
CA GLU A 160 -9.21 17.09 -7.15
C GLU A 160 -7.95 16.30 -7.56
N ASP A 161 -7.87 16.02 -8.87
CA ASP A 161 -6.71 15.54 -9.65
C ASP A 161 -5.37 16.12 -9.12
N GLY A 162 -5.36 17.39 -8.71
CA GLY A 162 -4.16 18.11 -8.28
C GLY A 162 -3.68 17.90 -6.82
N GLU A 163 -4.45 17.28 -5.92
CA GLU A 163 -4.03 17.16 -4.51
C GLU A 163 -2.71 16.37 -4.36
N ARG A 164 -2.57 15.27 -5.12
CA ARG A 164 -1.36 14.45 -5.11
C ARG A 164 -0.15 15.21 -5.64
N ASP A 165 -0.36 16.02 -6.68
CA ASP A 165 0.72 16.81 -7.29
C ASP A 165 1.13 18.00 -6.42
N ALA A 166 0.20 18.51 -5.59
CA ALA A 166 0.49 19.50 -4.56
C ALA A 166 1.34 18.95 -3.40
N LEU A 167 1.35 17.62 -3.18
CA LEU A 167 2.21 16.99 -2.19
C LEU A 167 3.69 17.02 -2.62
N PRO A 168 4.62 17.16 -1.67
CA PRO A 168 6.04 17.19 -1.96
C PRO A 168 6.54 15.87 -2.56
N GLU A 169 7.35 15.99 -3.62
CA GLU A 169 8.09 14.85 -4.16
C GLU A 169 9.04 14.26 -3.13
N CYS A 170 9.12 12.94 -3.13
CA CYS A 170 9.97 12.18 -2.24
C CYS A 170 10.71 11.08 -3.01
N ARG A 171 11.96 10.83 -2.62
CA ARG A 171 12.74 9.69 -3.14
C ARG A 171 12.00 8.35 -2.98
N ASN A 172 11.16 8.24 -1.95
CA ASN A 172 10.44 6.99 -1.68
C ASN A 172 9.20 6.80 -2.56
N ASP A 173 8.77 7.81 -3.32
CA ASP A 173 7.58 7.73 -4.19
C ASP A 173 7.65 6.58 -5.21
N LEU A 174 8.85 6.06 -5.47
CA LEU A 174 9.11 5.00 -6.44
C LEU A 174 9.72 3.73 -5.79
N GLU A 175 9.74 3.64 -4.47
CA GLU A 175 10.47 2.58 -3.73
C GLU A 175 9.49 1.64 -3.03
N TYR A 176 8.49 1.19 -3.80
CA TYR A 176 7.35 0.38 -3.34
C TYR A 176 7.78 -0.91 -2.65
N GLY A 177 8.74 -1.64 -3.22
CA GLY A 177 9.25 -2.87 -2.64
C GLY A 177 9.98 -2.65 -1.31
N PHE A 178 10.71 -1.54 -1.18
CA PHE A 178 11.29 -1.17 0.11
C PHE A 178 10.21 -0.82 1.15
N VAL A 179 9.25 0.05 0.78
CA VAL A 179 8.16 0.46 1.67
C VAL A 179 7.33 -0.74 2.13
N SER A 180 6.98 -1.64 1.20
CA SER A 180 6.28 -2.92 1.49
C SER A 180 7.01 -3.71 2.58
N ARG A 181 8.32 -3.95 2.43
CA ARG A 181 9.11 -4.69 3.43
C ARG A 181 9.15 -4.00 4.78
N MET A 182 9.25 -2.67 4.81
CA MET A 182 9.25 -1.91 6.07
C MET A 182 7.89 -1.91 6.76
N CYS A 183 6.80 -2.08 6.02
CA CYS A 183 5.46 -2.35 6.56
C CYS A 183 5.28 -3.82 7.01
N GLY A 184 6.27 -4.69 6.81
CA GLY A 184 6.18 -6.11 7.15
C GLY A 184 5.45 -6.95 6.09
N TYR A 185 5.14 -6.38 4.93
CA TYR A 185 4.67 -7.13 3.78
C TYR A 185 5.90 -7.62 3.01
N GLU A 186 6.22 -8.91 3.14
CA GLU A 186 7.24 -9.54 2.30
C GLU A 186 6.87 -9.32 0.84
N THR A 187 7.87 -9.20 -0.05
CA THR A 187 7.63 -9.14 -1.49
C THR A 187 6.77 -10.35 -1.85
N VAL A 188 5.48 -10.13 -2.11
CA VAL A 188 4.63 -11.11 -2.77
C VAL A 188 5.27 -11.31 -4.12
N SER A 189 6.11 -12.34 -4.26
CA SER A 189 6.68 -12.66 -5.55
C SER A 189 5.48 -12.98 -6.45
N LEU A 190 5.25 -12.16 -7.47
CA LEU A 190 4.40 -12.54 -8.60
C LEU A 190 5.04 -13.68 -9.43
N VAL A 191 5.90 -14.51 -8.82
CA VAL A 191 6.41 -15.74 -9.43
C VAL A 191 5.34 -16.80 -9.20
N GLY A 192 4.35 -16.78 -10.08
CA GLY A 192 3.21 -17.69 -9.96
C GLY A 192 2.14 -17.57 -11.03
N THR A 193 2.38 -16.90 -12.16
CA THR A 193 1.58 -17.11 -13.37
C THR A 193 2.51 -17.33 -14.55
N ASN A 194 2.65 -18.58 -14.96
CA ASN A 194 3.08 -18.94 -16.31
C ASN A 194 2.11 -18.29 -17.30
N PHE A 195 2.37 -17.06 -17.71
CA PHE A 195 1.96 -16.61 -19.03
C PHE A 195 3.07 -17.04 -19.98
N GLY A 196 2.71 -17.95 -20.88
CA GLY A 196 3.61 -18.52 -21.86
C GLY A 196 4.37 -17.41 -22.59
N ALA A 197 5.69 -17.53 -22.55
CA ALA A 197 6.53 -16.90 -23.53
C ALA A 197 6.24 -17.58 -24.88
N GLU A 198 5.41 -16.97 -25.72
CA GLU A 198 5.51 -17.17 -27.16
C GLU A 198 5.41 -15.81 -27.87
N SER A 199 6.53 -15.53 -28.53
CA SER A 199 6.85 -14.55 -29.57
C SER A 199 5.76 -13.56 -30.01
N LEU A 200 6.09 -12.27 -29.93
CA LEU A 200 5.76 -11.33 -31.00
C LEU A 200 6.65 -10.11 -30.83
N PHE A 201 7.84 -10.16 -31.44
CA PHE A 201 8.56 -9.05 -32.07
C PHE A 201 9.90 -9.61 -32.60
N ASP A 202 9.83 -10.26 -33.76
CA ASP A 202 10.92 -10.27 -34.73
C ASP A 202 10.31 -9.76 -36.05
N TYR A 203 10.87 -8.66 -36.57
CA TYR A 203 10.66 -8.00 -37.87
C TYR A 203 9.33 -8.17 -38.63
#